data_AF-A0A401U2B1-F1
#
_entry.id   AF-A0A401U2B1-F1
#
_cell.length_a   1.000
_cell.length_b   1.000
_cell.length_c   1.000
_cell.angle_alpha   90.00
_cell.angle_beta   90.00
_cell.angle_gamma   90.00
#
_symmetry.space_group_name_H-M   'P 1'
#
loop_
_entity.id
_entity.type
_entity.pdbx_description
1 polymer ?
#
loop_
_entity_poly.entity_id
_entity_poly.type
_entity_poly.pdbx_seq_one_letter_code
_entity_poly.pdbx_strand_id
1 'polypeptide(L)'
;WQQGQATTGDVVLVCTLGISILSATRDLAVALVDVTQHVARLTEALATLLQPHELKDHPEAEVLVKSGAAIAFNNVSFRYPGGLQVFERFSLRIQPGQRVGLVGQSGGGKSTLFTLLQRFYDVEQGSIAVDGQDISRVTQQSLRAAISVVPQDISLFHRSILENIRYGRPDATDDEVL
;
A
#
# COMPACT_ATOMS: atom_id res chain seq x y z
N TRP A 1 -55.24 44.50 10.26
CA TRP A 1 -55.53 44.94 11.63
C TRP A 1 -56.34 46.25 11.68
N GLN A 2 -55.82 47.41 11.21
CA GLN A 2 -56.55 48.70 11.25
C GLN A 2 -57.86 48.75 10.43
N GLN A 3 -58.01 47.90 9.41
CA GLN A 3 -59.24 47.81 8.59
C GLN A 3 -60.18 46.66 9.03
N GLY A 4 -59.94 46.00 10.17
CA GLY A 4 -60.77 44.89 10.67
C GLY A 4 -60.61 43.54 9.94
N GLN A 5 -59.79 43.48 8.88
CA GLN A 5 -59.63 42.30 8.02
C GLN A 5 -58.65 41.23 8.53
N ALA A 6 -57.98 41.44 9.66
CA ALA A 6 -57.03 40.49 10.23
C ALA A 6 -56.92 40.67 11.75
N THR A 7 -56.82 39.56 12.47
CA THR A 7 -56.67 39.49 13.92
C THR A 7 -55.20 39.63 14.33
N THR A 8 -54.95 39.86 15.63
CA THR A 8 -53.59 39.85 16.18
C THR A 8 -52.91 38.48 16.04
N GLY A 9 -53.70 37.39 16.09
CA GLY A 9 -53.19 36.03 15.88
C GLY A 9 -52.66 35.79 14.46
N ASP A 10 -53.33 36.36 13.45
CA ASP A 10 -52.90 36.25 12.04
C ASP A 10 -51.54 36.92 11.81
N VAL A 11 -51.28 38.04 12.48
CA VAL A 11 -49.98 38.75 12.40
C VAL A 11 -48.86 37.91 13.02
N VAL A 12 -49.11 37.33 14.21
CA VAL A 12 -48.13 36.46 14.87
C VAL A 12 -47.84 35.23 14.00
N LEU A 13 -48.88 34.61 13.43
CA LEU A 13 -48.75 33.46 12.53
C LEU A 13 -47.86 33.79 11.32
N VAL A 14 -48.12 34.91 10.63
CA VAL A 14 -47.33 35.32 9.45
C VAL A 14 -45.87 35.60 9.83
N CYS A 15 -45.61 36.28 10.95
CA CYS A 15 -44.25 36.55 11.42
C CYS A 15 -43.51 35.25 11.79
N THR A 16 -44.15 34.34 12.53
CA THR A 16 -43.56 33.04 12.90
C THR A 16 -43.26 32.21 11.67
N LEU A 17 -44.21 32.09 10.72
CA LEU A 17 -43.99 31.38 9.46
C LEU A 17 -42.86 32.01 8.65
N GLY A 18 -42.78 33.33 8.59
CA GLY A 18 -41.68 34.04 7.91
C GLY A 18 -40.31 33.71 8.51
N ILE A 19 -40.19 33.70 9.83
CA ILE A 19 -38.96 33.31 10.53
C ILE A 19 -38.63 31.84 10.28
N SER A 20 -39.62 30.94 10.34
CA SER A 20 -39.42 29.51 10.08
C SER A 20 -38.98 29.22 8.64
N ILE A 21 -39.55 29.93 7.65
CA ILE A 21 -39.14 29.81 6.25
C ILE A 21 -37.69 30.30 6.08
N LEU A 22 -37.33 31.43 6.72
CA LEU A 22 -35.97 31.96 6.66
C LEU A 22 -34.95 30.99 7.29
N SER A 23 -35.26 30.39 8.44
CA SER A 23 -34.37 29.41 9.07
C SER A 23 -34.22 28.15 8.22
N ALA A 24 -35.33 27.58 7.72
CA ALA A 24 -35.30 26.40 6.86
C ALA A 24 -34.49 26.65 5.57
N THR A 25 -34.58 27.86 5.01
CA THR A 25 -33.80 28.24 3.82
C THR A 25 -32.30 28.28 4.10
N ARG A 26 -31.91 28.83 5.26
CA ARG A 26 -30.51 28.83 5.69
C ARG A 26 -29.99 27.41 5.92
N ASP A 27 -30.77 26.57 6.60
CA ASP A 27 -30.39 25.18 6.88
C ASP A 27 -30.21 24.39 5.59
N LEU A 28 -31.10 24.60 4.61
CA LEU A 28 -30.97 24.00 3.28
C LEU A 28 -29.70 24.48 2.55
N ALA A 29 -29.38 25.78 2.64
CA ALA A 29 -28.16 26.32 2.02
C ALA A 29 -26.89 25.70 2.63
N VAL A 30 -26.83 25.55 3.95
CA VAL A 30 -25.72 24.88 4.63
C VAL A 30 -25.66 23.40 4.24
N ALA A 31 -26.79 22.69 4.26
CA ALA A 31 -26.84 21.28 3.88
C ALA A 31 -26.36 21.06 2.44
N LEU A 32 -26.66 21.97 1.51
CA LEU A 32 -26.17 21.87 0.13
C LEU A 32 -24.64 22.02 0.06
N VAL A 33 -24.07 22.95 0.83
CA VAL A 33 -22.60 23.09 0.94
C VAL A 33 -22.01 21.79 1.51
N ASP A 34 -22.58 21.24 2.58
CA ASP A 34 -22.08 20.00 3.20
C ASP A 34 -22.14 18.82 2.21
N VAL A 35 -23.22 18.68 1.46
CA VAL A 35 -23.35 17.64 0.42
C VAL A 35 -22.23 17.77 -0.61
N THR A 36 -21.96 18.98 -1.11
CA THR A 36 -20.86 19.18 -2.07
C THR A 36 -19.49 18.83 -1.49
N GLN A 37 -19.24 19.17 -0.22
CA GLN A 37 -18.00 18.78 0.47
C GLN A 37 -17.89 17.26 0.66
N HIS A 38 -18.97 16.59 1.03
CA HIS A 38 -18.98 15.14 1.19
C HIS A 38 -18.76 14.41 -0.13
N VAL A 39 -19.36 14.88 -1.22
CA VAL A 39 -19.13 14.34 -2.56
C VAL A 39 -17.66 14.51 -2.97
N ALA A 40 -17.04 15.67 -2.69
CA ALA A 40 -15.63 15.90 -2.99
C ALA A 40 -14.71 14.94 -2.21
N ARG A 41 -14.90 14.83 -0.88
CA ARG A 41 -14.11 13.91 -0.03
C ARG A 41 -14.28 12.46 -0.44
N LEU A 42 -15.51 12.04 -0.78
CA LEU A 42 -15.78 10.69 -1.25
C LEU A 42 -15.07 10.42 -2.57
N THR A 43 -15.11 11.36 -3.51
CA THR A 43 -14.45 11.23 -4.81
C THR A 43 -12.93 11.07 -4.63
N GLU A 44 -12.31 11.87 -3.76
CA GLU A 44 -10.89 11.76 -3.44
C GLU A 44 -10.55 10.42 -2.78
N ALA A 45 -11.34 10.00 -1.77
CA ALA A 45 -11.15 8.72 -1.11
C ALA A 45 -11.28 7.54 -2.08
N LEU A 46 -12.26 7.58 -2.98
CA LEU A 46 -12.44 6.56 -4.03
C LEU A 46 -11.27 6.56 -5.02
N ALA A 47 -10.75 7.73 -5.41
CA ALA A 47 -9.60 7.80 -6.30
C ALA A 47 -8.37 7.11 -5.70
N THR A 48 -8.15 7.22 -4.39
CA THR A 48 -7.07 6.50 -3.69
C THR A 48 -7.37 5.01 -3.49
N LEU A 49 -8.58 4.66 -3.02
CA LEU A 49 -8.94 3.27 -2.72
C LEU A 49 -9.06 2.38 -3.96
N LEU A 50 -9.47 2.96 -5.09
CA LEU A 50 -9.64 2.25 -6.35
C LEU A 50 -8.38 2.23 -7.22
N GLN A 51 -7.25 2.75 -6.72
CA GLN A 51 -5.99 2.63 -7.43
C GLN A 51 -5.64 1.13 -7.59
N PRO A 52 -5.47 0.63 -8.82
CA PRO A 52 -5.20 -0.77 -9.04
C PRO A 52 -3.84 -1.13 -8.44
N HIS A 53 -3.79 -2.27 -7.77
CA HIS A 53 -2.52 -2.86 -7.35
C HIS A 53 -1.73 -3.26 -8.60
N GLU A 54 -0.57 -2.65 -8.80
CA GLU A 54 0.29 -2.91 -9.95
C GLU A 54 0.82 -4.34 -9.97
N LEU A 55 1.19 -4.86 -8.80
CA LEU A 55 1.73 -6.21 -8.64
C LEU A 55 0.69 -7.13 -8.01
N LYS A 56 0.36 -8.20 -8.73
CA LYS A 56 -0.55 -9.26 -8.28
C LYS A 56 0.11 -10.61 -8.42
N ASP A 57 -0.30 -11.55 -7.58
CA ASP A 57 0.08 -12.95 -7.76
C ASP A 57 -0.51 -13.45 -9.08
N HIS A 58 0.25 -14.33 -9.75
CA HIS A 58 -0.26 -15.02 -10.92
C HIS A 58 -1.51 -15.84 -10.51
N PRO A 59 -2.54 -15.98 -11.36
CA PRO A 59 -3.74 -16.76 -11.01
C PRO A 59 -3.46 -18.21 -10.60
N GLU A 60 -2.39 -18.77 -11.14
CA GLU A 60 -1.89 -20.13 -10.86
C GLU A 60 -0.64 -20.10 -9.96
N ALA A 61 -0.47 -19.06 -9.14
CA ALA A 61 0.68 -18.96 -8.26
C ALA A 61 0.64 -20.04 -7.16
N GLU A 62 1.74 -20.76 -6.99
CA GLU A 62 1.88 -21.79 -5.96
C GLU A 62 2.62 -21.26 -4.73
N VAL A 63 2.57 -22.01 -3.63
CA VAL A 63 3.36 -21.69 -2.43
C VAL A 63 4.81 -22.08 -2.70
N LEU A 64 5.75 -21.16 -2.47
CA LEU A 64 7.18 -21.42 -2.61
C LEU A 64 7.61 -22.55 -1.67
N VAL A 65 8.19 -23.61 -2.24
CA VAL A 65 8.74 -24.75 -1.49
C VAL A 65 10.22 -24.50 -1.19
N LYS A 66 10.57 -24.42 0.09
CA LYS A 66 11.95 -24.18 0.55
C LYS A 66 12.75 -25.48 0.51
N SER A 67 13.92 -25.49 -0.12
CA SER A 67 14.81 -26.65 -0.16
C SER A 67 16.28 -26.33 0.13
N GLY A 68 16.80 -25.21 -0.39
CA GLY A 68 18.21 -24.84 -0.24
C GLY A 68 18.51 -23.34 -0.27
N ALA A 69 17.51 -22.49 -0.56
CA ALA A 69 17.67 -21.06 -0.81
C ALA A 69 18.66 -20.72 -1.95
N ALA A 70 18.72 -21.53 -3.00
CA ALA A 70 19.46 -21.19 -4.22
C ALA A 70 18.80 -19.99 -4.92
N ILE A 71 19.57 -18.99 -5.35
CA ILE A 71 19.05 -17.79 -6.03
C ILE A 71 19.64 -17.71 -7.43
N ALA A 72 18.80 -17.47 -8.44
CA ALA A 72 19.23 -17.27 -9.81
C ALA A 72 18.54 -16.05 -10.44
N PHE A 73 19.34 -15.12 -10.93
CA PHE A 73 18.93 -14.08 -11.88
C PHE A 73 19.40 -14.54 -13.26
N ASN A 74 18.47 -14.67 -14.21
CA ASN A 74 18.73 -15.15 -15.56
C ASN A 74 18.40 -14.07 -16.59
N ASN A 75 19.44 -13.41 -17.13
CA ASN A 75 19.32 -12.37 -18.16
C ASN A 75 18.30 -11.27 -17.83
N VAL A 76 18.30 -10.82 -16.57
CA VAL A 76 17.36 -9.83 -16.05
C VAL A 76 17.63 -8.45 -16.66
N SER A 77 16.60 -7.89 -17.30
CA SER A 77 16.56 -6.49 -17.70
C SER A 77 15.47 -5.78 -16.92
N PHE A 78 15.81 -4.63 -16.33
CA PHE A 78 14.90 -3.92 -15.44
C PHE A 78 15.13 -2.40 -15.47
N ARG A 79 14.02 -1.68 -15.39
CA ARG A 79 13.91 -0.23 -15.28
C ARG A 79 12.78 0.12 -14.31
N TYR A 80 13.00 1.10 -13.44
CA TYR A 80 11.91 1.64 -12.61
C TYR A 80 10.88 2.40 -13.48
N PRO A 81 9.59 2.41 -13.13
CA PRO A 81 8.59 3.19 -13.85
C PRO A 81 9.02 4.65 -14.02
N GLY A 82 9.11 5.13 -15.27
CA GLY A 82 9.57 6.49 -15.59
C GLY A 82 11.06 6.77 -15.35
N GLY A 83 11.85 5.76 -14.96
CA GLY A 83 13.26 5.89 -14.61
C GLY A 83 14.24 5.45 -15.71
N LEU A 84 15.52 5.48 -15.34
CA LEU A 84 16.61 4.92 -16.13
C LEU A 84 16.68 3.40 -15.95
N GLN A 85 17.21 2.74 -16.98
CA GLN A 85 17.47 1.31 -16.94
C GLN A 85 18.56 1.00 -15.90
N VAL A 86 18.28 0.04 -15.01
CA VAL A 86 19.18 -0.35 -13.91
C VAL A 86 19.97 -1.59 -14.29
N PHE A 87 19.31 -2.59 -14.89
CA PHE A 87 19.93 -3.83 -15.34
C PHE A 87 19.68 -4.07 -16.82
N GLU A 88 20.70 -4.58 -17.51
CA GLU A 88 20.64 -5.03 -18.89
C GLU A 88 21.23 -6.44 -18.97
N ARG A 89 20.38 -7.44 -19.18
CA ARG A 89 20.77 -8.87 -19.26
C ARG A 89 21.63 -9.34 -18.08
N PHE A 90 21.35 -8.83 -16.87
CA PHE A 90 22.08 -9.18 -15.66
C PHE A 90 21.85 -10.64 -15.28
N SER A 91 22.92 -11.37 -15.00
CA SER A 91 22.84 -12.76 -14.54
C SER A 91 23.70 -12.97 -13.30
N LEU A 92 23.14 -13.67 -12.32
CA LEU A 92 23.80 -13.99 -11.04
C LEU A 92 23.27 -15.32 -10.54
N ARG A 93 24.15 -16.17 -10.00
CA ARG A 93 23.75 -17.40 -9.31
C ARG A 93 24.41 -17.45 -7.94
N ILE A 94 23.61 -17.68 -6.92
CA ILE A 94 24.05 -17.86 -5.53
C ILE A 94 23.63 -19.26 -5.11
N GLN A 95 24.60 -20.07 -4.70
CA GLN A 95 24.37 -21.44 -4.28
C GLN A 95 23.82 -21.50 -2.84
N PRO A 96 23.07 -22.56 -2.48
CA PRO A 96 22.68 -22.83 -1.11
C PRO A 96 23.83 -22.68 -0.11
N GLY A 97 23.59 -21.93 0.97
CA GLY A 97 24.57 -21.70 2.05
C GLY A 97 25.72 -20.74 1.70
N GLN A 98 25.77 -20.20 0.48
CA GLN A 98 26.81 -19.26 0.08
C GLN A 98 26.60 -17.89 0.74
N ARG A 99 27.69 -17.30 1.26
CA ARG A 99 27.70 -15.92 1.75
C ARG A 99 28.28 -15.01 0.67
N VAL A 100 27.50 -14.03 0.21
CA VAL A 100 27.88 -13.15 -0.90
C VAL A 100 27.83 -11.71 -0.44
N GLY A 101 28.91 -10.96 -0.71
CA GLY A 101 28.96 -9.51 -0.55
C GLY A 101 28.76 -8.81 -1.90
N LEU A 102 27.79 -7.90 -1.98
CA LEU A 102 27.59 -7.04 -3.14
C LEU A 102 28.28 -5.68 -2.93
N VAL A 103 29.28 -5.39 -3.75
CA VAL A 103 30.05 -4.13 -3.72
C VAL A 103 29.92 -3.39 -5.04
N GLY A 104 30.00 -2.06 -4.99
CA GLY A 104 29.93 -1.20 -6.17
C GLY A 104 29.55 0.22 -5.81
N GLN A 105 29.74 1.15 -6.75
CA GLN A 105 29.39 2.57 -6.57
C GLN A 105 27.93 2.76 -6.16
N SER A 106 27.64 3.87 -5.45
CA SER A 106 26.27 4.28 -5.19
C SER A 106 25.49 4.39 -6.51
N GLY A 107 24.24 3.95 -6.54
CA GLY A 107 23.42 3.89 -7.75
C GLY A 107 23.65 2.69 -8.67
N GLY A 108 24.64 1.83 -8.42
CA GLY A 108 24.93 0.65 -9.25
C GLY A 108 23.92 -0.51 -9.17
N GLY A 109 22.68 -0.27 -8.76
CA GLY A 109 21.61 -1.29 -8.73
C GLY A 109 21.63 -2.27 -7.54
N LYS A 110 22.53 -2.14 -6.57
CA LYS A 110 22.63 -3.04 -5.40
C LYS A 110 21.29 -3.16 -4.65
N SER A 111 20.70 -2.03 -4.26
CA SER A 111 19.39 -2.02 -3.58
C SER A 111 18.30 -2.58 -4.48
N THR A 112 18.33 -2.27 -5.78
CA THR A 112 17.39 -2.80 -6.77
C THR A 112 17.43 -4.32 -6.85
N LEU A 113 18.60 -4.95 -6.69
CA LEU A 113 18.70 -6.42 -6.66
C LEU A 113 17.88 -7.02 -5.52
N PHE A 114 17.96 -6.45 -4.31
CA PHE A 114 17.16 -6.88 -3.17
C PHE A 114 15.67 -6.60 -3.36
N THR A 115 15.33 -5.47 -3.98
CA THR A 115 13.96 -5.10 -4.33
C THR A 115 13.34 -6.10 -5.31
N LEU A 116 14.09 -6.51 -6.34
CA LEU A 116 13.64 -7.48 -7.33
C LEU A 116 13.55 -8.90 -6.75
N LEU A 117 14.50 -9.30 -5.90
CA LEU A 117 14.46 -10.62 -5.25
C LEU A 117 13.22 -10.80 -4.36
N GLN A 118 12.78 -9.73 -3.69
CA GLN A 118 11.55 -9.70 -2.89
C GLN A 118 10.29 -9.51 -3.73
N ARG A 119 10.44 -9.41 -5.05
CA ARG A 119 9.39 -9.12 -6.03
C ARG A 119 8.56 -7.92 -5.61
N PHE A 120 9.20 -6.77 -5.38
CA PHE A 120 8.48 -5.49 -5.29
C PHE A 120 8.23 -4.87 -6.66
N TYR A 121 8.97 -5.31 -7.68
CA TYR A 121 8.72 -5.04 -9.09
C TYR A 121 8.91 -6.34 -9.89
N ASP A 122 8.14 -6.48 -10.96
CA ASP A 122 8.41 -7.49 -11.98
C ASP A 122 9.53 -7.00 -12.93
N VAL A 123 10.24 -7.94 -13.54
CA VAL A 123 11.30 -7.67 -14.51
C VAL A 123 10.72 -7.50 -15.92
N GLU A 124 11.35 -6.68 -16.76
CA GLU A 124 10.90 -6.47 -18.14
C GLU A 124 11.27 -7.67 -19.03
N GLN A 125 12.45 -8.26 -18.78
CA GLN A 125 12.94 -9.46 -19.46
C GLN A 125 13.77 -10.31 -18.50
N GLY A 126 13.86 -11.61 -18.82
CA GLY A 126 14.56 -12.59 -18.00
C GLY A 126 13.68 -13.17 -16.90
N SER A 127 14.30 -13.84 -15.93
CA SER A 127 13.59 -14.40 -14.77
C SER A 127 14.45 -14.40 -13.52
N ILE A 128 13.79 -14.41 -12.38
CA ILE A 128 14.42 -14.57 -11.07
C ILE A 128 13.81 -15.83 -10.44
N ALA A 129 14.65 -16.72 -9.93
CA ALA A 129 14.22 -17.96 -9.31
C ALA A 129 14.83 -18.13 -7.92
N VAL A 130 14.02 -18.68 -7.01
CA VAL A 130 14.45 -19.16 -5.69
C VAL A 130 14.19 -20.66 -5.64
N ASP A 131 15.22 -21.44 -5.32
CA ASP A 131 15.16 -22.91 -5.35
C ASP A 131 14.61 -23.48 -6.67
N GLY A 132 14.99 -22.84 -7.79
CA GLY A 132 14.55 -23.21 -9.13
C GLY A 132 13.10 -22.83 -9.47
N GLN A 133 12.34 -22.27 -8.52
CA GLN A 133 10.98 -21.79 -8.73
C GLN A 133 11.01 -20.31 -9.13
N ASP A 134 10.37 -19.97 -10.26
CA ASP A 134 10.24 -18.59 -10.71
C ASP A 134 9.42 -17.78 -9.70
N ILE A 135 9.99 -16.67 -9.21
CA ILE A 135 9.33 -15.84 -8.18
C ILE A 135 8.03 -15.19 -8.68
N SER A 136 7.86 -15.08 -10.01
CA SER A 136 6.62 -14.59 -10.63
C SER A 136 5.47 -15.60 -10.56
N ARG A 137 5.78 -16.89 -10.37
CA ARG A 137 4.85 -18.03 -10.34
C ARG A 137 4.58 -18.56 -8.94
N VAL A 138 5.12 -17.91 -7.91
CA VAL A 138 4.79 -18.21 -6.51
C VAL A 138 4.04 -17.06 -5.87
N THR A 139 3.29 -17.35 -4.80
CA THR A 139 2.57 -16.30 -4.05
C THR A 139 3.57 -15.33 -3.41
N GLN A 140 3.31 -14.03 -3.46
CA GLN A 140 4.19 -13.02 -2.82
C GLN A 140 4.41 -13.29 -1.32
N GLN A 141 3.38 -13.76 -0.61
CA GLN A 141 3.45 -14.06 0.81
C GLN A 141 4.49 -15.16 1.12
N SER A 142 4.44 -16.29 0.40
CA SER A 142 5.37 -17.40 0.62
C SER A 142 6.82 -17.04 0.25
N LEU A 143 7.00 -16.24 -0.82
CA LEU A 143 8.31 -15.70 -1.20
C LEU A 143 8.89 -14.81 -0.08
N ARG A 144 8.14 -13.82 0.40
CA ARG A 144 8.61 -12.89 1.43
C ARG A 144 8.82 -13.58 2.78
N ALA A 145 8.02 -14.60 3.10
CA ALA A 145 8.23 -15.45 4.27
C ALA A 145 9.48 -16.37 4.17
N ALA A 146 10.11 -16.47 3.00
CA ALA A 146 11.38 -17.17 2.81
C ALA A 146 12.60 -16.24 2.92
N ILE A 147 12.40 -14.92 2.98
CA ILE A 147 13.46 -13.93 2.94
C ILE A 147 13.43 -13.12 4.24
N SER A 148 14.56 -13.03 4.93
CA SER A 148 14.75 -12.10 6.05
C SER A 148 15.58 -10.92 5.59
N VAL A 149 15.14 -9.70 5.92
CA VAL A 149 15.81 -8.47 5.53
C VAL A 149 16.12 -7.66 6.78
N VAL A 150 17.36 -7.20 6.89
CA VAL A 150 17.78 -6.20 7.87
C VAL A 150 18.00 -4.90 7.10
N PRO A 151 17.11 -3.91 7.22
CA PRO A 151 17.23 -2.66 6.50
C PRO A 151 18.42 -1.83 7.03
N GLN A 152 18.92 -0.94 6.19
CA GLN A 152 19.98 -0.01 6.58
C GLN A 152 19.49 0.97 7.67
N ASP A 153 18.28 1.49 7.51
CA ASP A 153 17.60 2.35 8.48
C ASP A 153 16.51 1.54 9.20
N ILE A 154 16.64 1.39 10.51
CA ILE A 154 15.72 0.61 11.34
C ILE A 154 14.61 1.53 11.83
N SER A 155 13.36 1.16 11.54
CA SER A 155 12.16 1.81 12.07
C SER A 155 11.51 0.92 13.13
N LEU A 156 11.13 1.51 14.26
CA LEU A 156 10.36 0.84 15.31
C LEU A 156 8.92 1.36 15.31
N PHE A 157 7.96 0.45 15.48
CA PHE A 157 6.59 0.81 15.78
C PHE A 157 6.51 1.44 17.17
N HIS A 158 5.55 2.35 17.37
CA HIS A 158 5.21 2.93 18.66
C HIS A 158 4.57 1.89 19.60
N ARG A 159 5.39 0.92 20.03
CA ARG A 159 5.07 -0.28 20.81
C ARG A 159 6.29 -0.67 21.66
N SER A 160 6.16 -1.70 22.49
CA SER A 160 7.30 -2.21 23.27
C SER A 160 8.39 -2.81 22.36
N ILE A 161 9.61 -2.94 22.89
CA ILE A 161 10.72 -3.61 22.19
C ILE A 161 10.35 -5.06 21.88
N LEU A 162 9.76 -5.76 22.85
CA LEU A 162 9.32 -7.14 22.71
C LEU A 162 8.30 -7.31 21.57
N GLU A 163 7.34 -6.39 21.45
CA GLU A 163 6.38 -6.40 20.32
C GLU A 163 7.04 -6.10 18.98
N ASN A 164 8.05 -5.22 18.94
CA ASN A 164 8.82 -4.95 17.72
C ASN A 164 9.65 -6.16 17.28
N ILE A 165 10.20 -6.95 18.21
CA ILE A 165 10.90 -8.20 17.88
C ILE A 165 9.91 -9.27 17.40
N ARG A 166 8.79 -9.45 18.13
CA ARG A 166 7.72 -10.39 17.76
C ARG A 166 7.11 -10.10 16.38
N TYR A 167 7.20 -8.86 15.89
CA TYR A 167 6.74 -8.51 14.54
C TYR A 167 7.33 -9.41 13.44
N GLY A 168 8.58 -9.90 13.61
CA GLY A 168 9.21 -10.81 12.65
C GLY A 168 8.53 -12.18 12.55
N ARG A 169 7.86 -12.63 13.62
CA ARG A 169 7.03 -13.83 13.67
C ARG A 169 5.92 -13.64 14.72
N PRO A 170 4.73 -13.17 14.31
CA PRO A 170 3.67 -12.77 15.25
C PRO A 170 3.26 -13.84 16.27
N ASP A 171 3.36 -15.11 15.89
CA ASP A 171 3.00 -16.26 16.73
C ASP A 171 4.14 -16.74 17.66
N ALA A 172 5.28 -16.01 17.72
CA ALA A 172 6.39 -16.35 18.60
C ALA A 172 6.00 -16.21 20.09
N THR A 173 6.31 -17.24 20.87
CA THR A 173 6.15 -17.23 22.34
C THR A 173 7.06 -16.19 23.00
N ASP A 174 6.79 -15.83 24.26
CA ASP A 174 7.67 -14.91 25.01
C ASP A 174 9.11 -15.44 25.10
N ASP A 175 9.29 -16.75 25.32
CA ASP A 175 10.60 -17.40 25.39
C ASP A 175 11.38 -17.38 24.08
N GLU A 176 10.70 -17.34 22.94
CA GLU A 176 11.36 -17.26 21.62
C GLU A 176 11.71 -15.83 21.21
N VAL A 177 11.14 -14.83 21.89
CA VAL A 177 11.38 -13.40 21.62
C VAL A 177 12.48 -12.84 22.53
N LEU A 178 12.68 -13.44 23.70
CA LEU A 178 13.75 -13.11 24.65
C LEU A 178 15.11 -13.68 24.23
#